data_AF-A0A9D1HV80-F1
#
_entry.id   AF-A0A9D1HV80-F1
#
_cell.length_a   1.000
_cell.length_b   1.000
_cell.length_c   1.000
_cell.angle_alpha   90.00
_cell.angle_beta   90.00
_cell.angle_gamma   90.00
#
_symmetry.space_group_name_H-M   'P 1'
#
loop_
_entity.id
_entity.type
_entity.pdbx_description
1 polymer ?
#
loop_
_entity_poly.entity_id
_entity_poly.type
_entity_poly.pdbx_seq_one_letter_code
_entity_poly.pdbx_strand_id
1 'polypeptide(L)'
;MNKVRKYASFLYSFSKNYKKECIAIICTVLAVISSFTIWNQVQMKHIVDNIREIMDKKDIKEGLFYIKGSRIYLVDNENKKFVDTLPLSGWVNGYLHVTEKKEMIRMWNHGIITFKNYNEKNNKISLLFSHPNVTYNTIGTEQVYVVPETGTYKIELWGARGGESTAFLDTSVTHGKGAYTSGEIRLKKGTKLYLQVGSRGENGEKIKDYLRFTAFGYPSKGGKGGYNGGGDAMDDSEMNAGGGGGGATDVRLVSGKWDDFDSLKSRIMVAAGGGGMSRLYGYTGSSYAGTGASGSGGTITGKNGKVELIHLKPYGFGSTQTEGYKFGIGDNGIWCLTTLNGLGGGAGGYMGSYSGACNDTAWYPPTGAGGASSYVSGCDGCKAIKENATENHLTFRKDGIHYSGMKFSDIVMIDGDSKMPDPKNSKKKITGNDDNGYARITKVGW
;
A
#
# COMPACT_ATOMS: atom_id res chain seq x y z
N MET A 1 11.95 -0.68 60.70
CA MET A 1 12.67 -1.25 59.54
C MET A 1 12.31 -2.71 59.21
N ASN A 2 12.23 -3.64 60.17
CA ASN A 2 12.00 -5.07 59.88
C ASN A 2 10.60 -5.44 59.31
N LYS A 3 9.54 -4.69 59.65
CA LYS A 3 8.18 -4.95 59.10
C LYS A 3 8.05 -4.55 57.61
N VAL A 4 8.70 -3.47 57.19
CA VAL A 4 8.66 -2.96 55.81
C VAL A 4 9.43 -3.88 54.84
N ARG A 5 10.58 -4.43 55.27
CA ARG A 5 11.34 -5.43 54.48
C ARG A 5 10.57 -6.74 54.26
N LYS A 6 9.81 -7.21 55.25
CA LYS A 6 8.96 -8.41 55.10
C LYS A 6 7.83 -8.19 54.08
N TYR A 7 7.18 -7.03 54.11
CA TYR A 7 6.13 -6.68 53.15
C TYR A 7 6.66 -6.50 51.73
N ALA A 8 7.82 -5.86 51.55
CA ALA A 8 8.45 -5.72 50.22
C ALA A 8 8.89 -7.07 49.64
N SER A 9 9.43 -7.97 50.46
CA SER A 9 9.79 -9.35 50.05
C SER A 9 8.56 -10.17 49.66
N PHE A 10 7.46 -10.05 50.43
CA PHE A 10 6.19 -10.70 50.13
C PHE A 10 5.58 -10.18 48.82
N LEU A 11 5.53 -8.86 48.61
CA LEU A 11 5.02 -8.25 47.37
C LEU A 11 5.88 -8.60 46.15
N TYR A 12 7.20 -8.68 46.31
CA TYR A 12 8.12 -9.09 45.24
C TYR A 12 7.94 -10.57 44.86
N SER A 13 7.82 -11.45 45.85
CA SER A 13 7.53 -12.89 45.65
C SER A 13 6.16 -13.10 45.01
N PHE A 14 5.14 -12.37 45.47
CA PHE A 14 3.78 -12.40 44.94
C PHE A 14 3.73 -11.93 43.48
N SER A 15 4.36 -10.80 43.15
CA SER A 15 4.51 -10.28 41.77
C SER A 15 5.23 -11.28 40.84
N LYS A 16 6.27 -11.95 41.33
CA LYS A 16 7.05 -12.92 40.54
C LYS A 16 6.25 -14.19 40.24
N ASN A 17 5.48 -14.68 41.21
CA ASN A 17 4.60 -15.85 41.02
C ASN A 17 3.41 -15.49 40.11
N TYR A 18 2.80 -14.32 40.29
CA TYR A 18 1.72 -13.83 39.43
C TYR A 18 2.17 -13.65 37.98
N LYS A 19 3.38 -13.13 37.74
CA LYS A 19 3.98 -13.08 36.39
C LYS A 19 4.19 -14.47 35.78
N LYS A 20 4.65 -15.45 36.56
CA LYS A 20 4.83 -16.82 36.08
C LYS A 20 3.50 -17.48 35.73
N GLU A 21 2.47 -17.28 36.55
CA GLU A 21 1.12 -17.78 36.29
C GLU A 21 0.49 -17.10 35.07
N CYS A 22 0.63 -15.78 34.91
CA CYS A 22 0.17 -15.08 33.71
C CYS A 22 0.90 -15.57 32.44
N ILE A 23 2.22 -15.79 32.50
CA ILE A 23 2.99 -16.34 31.36
C ILE A 23 2.55 -17.77 31.07
N ALA A 24 2.34 -18.60 32.09
CA ALA A 24 1.85 -19.96 31.92
C ALA A 24 0.44 -20.00 31.29
N ILE A 25 -0.46 -19.11 31.71
CA ILE A 25 -1.80 -18.96 31.12
C ILE A 25 -1.69 -18.51 29.66
N ILE A 26 -0.86 -17.51 29.34
CA ILE A 26 -0.65 -17.05 27.96
C ILE A 26 -0.07 -18.18 27.10
N CYS A 27 0.94 -18.91 27.57
CA CYS A 27 1.50 -20.05 26.84
C CYS A 27 0.48 -21.18 26.65
N THR A 28 -0.38 -21.43 27.64
CA THR A 28 -1.44 -22.45 27.56
C THR A 28 -2.53 -22.03 26.57
N VAL A 29 -2.94 -20.75 26.59
CA VAL A 29 -3.88 -20.18 25.61
C VAL A 29 -3.29 -20.23 24.20
N LEU A 30 -2.02 -19.87 24.03
CA LEU A 30 -1.33 -19.98 22.74
C LEU A 30 -1.21 -21.44 22.27
N ALA A 31 -0.93 -22.38 23.18
CA ALA A 31 -0.87 -23.81 22.87
C ALA A 31 -2.24 -24.38 22.49
N VAL A 32 -3.32 -23.94 23.16
CA VAL A 32 -4.70 -24.31 22.83
C VAL A 32 -5.11 -23.73 21.48
N ILE A 33 -4.78 -22.47 21.21
CA ILE A 33 -5.02 -21.82 19.91
C ILE A 33 -4.25 -22.55 18.81
N SER A 34 -2.96 -22.86 19.01
CA SER A 34 -2.17 -23.59 18.01
C SER A 34 -2.71 -24.99 17.77
N SER A 35 -3.14 -25.70 18.83
CA SER A 35 -3.73 -27.04 18.73
C SER A 35 -5.06 -27.02 17.98
N PHE A 36 -5.91 -26.02 18.24
CA PHE A 36 -7.17 -25.80 17.52
C PHE A 36 -6.92 -25.45 16.04
N THR A 37 -5.86 -24.69 15.76
CA THR A 37 -5.46 -24.30 14.40
C THR A 37 -4.95 -25.52 13.60
N ILE A 38 -4.14 -26.38 14.24
CA ILE A 38 -3.62 -27.62 13.63
C ILE A 38 -4.77 -28.62 13.41
N TRP A 39 -5.67 -28.79 14.38
CA TRP A 39 -6.85 -29.65 14.25
C TRP A 39 -7.75 -29.21 13.09
N ASN A 40 -8.01 -27.90 12.96
CA ASN A 40 -8.73 -27.34 11.82
C ASN A 40 -8.01 -27.58 10.49
N GLN A 41 -6.68 -27.50 10.45
CA GLN A 41 -5.91 -27.77 9.22
C GLN A 41 -6.02 -29.23 8.75
N VAL A 42 -6.04 -30.19 9.68
CA VAL A 42 -6.19 -31.63 9.34
C VAL A 42 -7.59 -31.90 8.79
N GLN A 43 -8.63 -31.39 9.45
CA GLN A 43 -10.02 -31.53 8.99
C GLN A 43 -10.24 -30.94 7.59
N MET A 44 -9.64 -29.78 7.33
CA MET A 44 -9.66 -29.11 6.03
C MET A 44 -9.04 -29.96 4.91
N LYS A 45 -7.96 -30.68 5.20
CA LYS A 45 -7.32 -31.58 4.23
C LYS A 45 -8.28 -32.69 3.80
N HIS A 46 -8.93 -33.34 4.77
CA HIS A 46 -9.90 -34.40 4.49
C HIS A 46 -11.10 -33.91 3.68
N ILE A 47 -11.60 -32.70 3.94
CA ILE A 47 -12.71 -32.11 3.18
C ILE A 47 -12.34 -31.94 1.70
N VAL A 48 -11.13 -31.47 1.41
CA VAL A 48 -10.68 -31.27 0.03
C VAL A 48 -10.43 -32.59 -0.68
N ASP A 49 -9.83 -33.56 -0.01
CA ASP A 49 -9.61 -34.89 -0.59
C ASP A 49 -10.96 -35.57 -0.94
N ASN A 50 -11.95 -35.50 -0.03
CA ASN A 50 -13.30 -36.01 -0.30
C ASN A 50 -13.98 -35.29 -1.48
N ILE A 51 -13.80 -33.98 -1.63
CA ILE A 51 -14.39 -33.22 -2.74
C ILE A 51 -13.70 -33.58 -4.07
N ARG A 52 -12.40 -33.88 -4.07
CA ARG A 52 -11.73 -34.39 -5.28
C ARG A 52 -12.25 -35.75 -5.71
N GLU A 53 -12.49 -36.66 -4.78
CA GLU A 53 -13.12 -37.94 -5.13
C GLU A 53 -14.52 -37.74 -5.74
N ILE A 54 -15.28 -36.77 -5.25
CA ILE A 54 -16.59 -36.41 -5.82
C ILE A 54 -16.44 -35.80 -7.22
N MET A 55 -15.43 -34.95 -7.42
CA MET A 55 -15.10 -34.35 -8.71
C MET A 55 -14.74 -35.42 -9.75
N ASP A 56 -13.86 -36.36 -9.38
CA ASP A 56 -13.43 -37.47 -10.25
C ASP A 56 -14.61 -38.36 -10.63
N LYS A 57 -15.50 -38.68 -9.68
CA LYS A 57 -16.72 -39.48 -9.94
C LYS A 57 -17.73 -38.79 -10.86
N LYS A 58 -17.71 -37.47 -10.93
CA LYS A 58 -18.69 -36.66 -11.69
C LYS A 58 -18.10 -35.95 -12.89
N ASP A 59 -16.87 -36.29 -13.27
CA ASP A 59 -16.11 -35.68 -14.37
C ASP A 59 -16.05 -34.14 -14.27
N ILE A 60 -15.88 -33.63 -13.05
CA ILE A 60 -15.75 -32.20 -12.76
C ILE A 60 -14.25 -31.88 -12.67
N LYS A 61 -13.75 -31.11 -13.64
CA LYS A 61 -12.34 -30.73 -13.71
C LYS A 61 -11.94 -29.67 -12.68
N GLU A 62 -12.78 -28.66 -12.52
CA GLU A 62 -12.63 -27.59 -11.54
C GLU A 62 -14.00 -27.06 -11.13
N GLY A 63 -14.09 -26.41 -9.97
CA GLY A 63 -15.38 -25.87 -9.54
C GLY A 63 -15.36 -25.15 -8.19
N LEU A 64 -16.27 -24.19 -8.05
CA LEU A 64 -16.60 -23.55 -6.78
C LEU A 64 -17.66 -24.38 -6.06
N PHE A 65 -17.35 -24.84 -4.86
CA PHE A 65 -18.24 -25.62 -4.03
C PHE A 65 -18.73 -24.82 -2.83
N TYR A 66 -20.00 -24.94 -2.50
CA TYR A 66 -20.58 -24.46 -1.25
C TYR A 66 -20.86 -25.67 -0.36
N ILE A 67 -20.37 -25.65 0.88
CA ILE A 67 -20.57 -26.69 1.87
C ILE A 67 -21.51 -26.15 2.92
N LYS A 68 -22.60 -26.87 3.20
CA LYS A 68 -23.56 -26.55 4.27
C LYS A 68 -23.78 -27.79 5.14
N GLY A 69 -23.13 -27.83 6.29
CA GLY A 69 -23.02 -29.04 7.10
C GLY A 69 -22.27 -30.12 6.33
N SER A 70 -22.92 -31.27 6.10
CA SER A 70 -22.38 -32.35 5.27
C SER A 70 -22.72 -32.24 3.78
N ARG A 71 -23.62 -31.33 3.37
CA ARG A 71 -24.08 -31.24 1.98
C ARG A 71 -23.17 -30.35 1.13
N ILE A 72 -22.82 -30.81 -0.06
CA ILE A 72 -21.96 -30.11 -1.02
C ILE A 72 -22.80 -29.68 -2.23
N TYR A 73 -22.60 -28.45 -2.66
CA TYR A 73 -23.23 -27.85 -3.83
C TYR A 73 -22.16 -27.30 -4.77
N LEU A 74 -22.28 -27.57 -6.08
CA LEU A 74 -21.50 -26.88 -7.11
C LEU A 74 -22.20 -25.55 -7.40
N VAL A 75 -21.41 -24.49 -7.48
CA VAL A 75 -21.88 -23.13 -7.69
C VAL A 75 -21.59 -22.74 -9.14
N ASP A 76 -22.64 -22.48 -9.90
CA ASP A 76 -22.59 -21.97 -11.27
C ASP A 76 -23.49 -20.74 -11.37
N ASN A 77 -22.90 -19.56 -11.63
CA ASN A 77 -23.62 -18.29 -11.82
C ASN A 77 -24.77 -18.08 -10.80
N GLU A 78 -24.46 -18.26 -9.51
CA GLU A 78 -25.36 -18.16 -8.35
C GLU A 78 -26.29 -19.35 -8.09
N ASN A 79 -26.44 -20.28 -9.04
CA ASN A 79 -27.17 -21.52 -8.82
C ASN A 79 -26.33 -22.52 -8.02
N LYS A 80 -26.95 -23.10 -6.97
CA LYS A 80 -26.34 -24.13 -6.13
C LYS A 80 -26.92 -25.48 -6.50
N LYS A 81 -26.22 -26.23 -7.33
CA LYS A 81 -26.62 -27.59 -7.69
C LYS A 81 -26.08 -28.55 -6.64
N PHE A 82 -26.95 -29.30 -5.97
CA PHE A 82 -26.50 -30.35 -5.04
C PHE A 82 -25.65 -31.38 -5.78
N VAL A 83 -24.51 -31.73 -5.21
CA VAL A 83 -23.54 -32.65 -5.81
C VAL A 83 -23.47 -33.93 -5.01
N ASP A 84 -23.18 -33.84 -3.71
CA ASP A 84 -23.01 -35.01 -2.84
C ASP A 84 -22.99 -34.62 -1.36
N THR A 85 -22.76 -35.60 -0.47
CA THR A 85 -22.56 -35.42 0.97
C THR A 85 -21.19 -35.92 1.44
N LEU A 86 -20.55 -35.17 2.33
CA LEU A 86 -19.31 -35.58 2.99
C LEU A 86 -19.58 -36.67 4.04
N PRO A 87 -18.66 -37.63 4.23
CA PRO A 87 -18.75 -38.67 5.26
C PRO A 87 -18.48 -38.15 6.70
N LEU A 88 -18.21 -36.86 6.88
CA LEU A 88 -17.80 -36.25 8.14
C LEU A 88 -19.01 -35.77 8.98
N SER A 89 -18.96 -36.00 10.29
CA SER A 89 -19.84 -35.39 11.28
C SER A 89 -19.23 -34.08 11.80
N GLY A 90 -19.64 -32.93 11.24
CA GLY A 90 -19.15 -31.62 11.68
C GLY A 90 -19.89 -30.44 11.05
N TRP A 91 -19.97 -29.32 11.78
CA TRP A 91 -20.56 -28.07 11.30
C TRP A 91 -19.56 -27.30 10.42
N VAL A 92 -19.56 -27.59 9.12
CA VAL A 92 -18.78 -26.84 8.12
C VAL A 92 -19.74 -26.03 7.26
N ASN A 93 -19.58 -24.71 7.24
CA ASN A 93 -20.37 -23.81 6.39
C ASN A 93 -19.42 -22.86 5.66
N GLY A 94 -19.19 -23.07 4.36
CA GLY A 94 -18.23 -22.26 3.63
C GLY A 94 -18.21 -22.51 2.12
N TYR A 95 -17.47 -21.66 1.40
CA TYR A 95 -17.16 -21.87 -0.02
C TYR A 95 -15.76 -22.41 -0.17
N LEU A 96 -15.55 -23.34 -1.11
CA LEU A 96 -14.28 -23.95 -1.44
C LEU A 96 -14.10 -23.98 -2.96
N HIS A 97 -13.03 -23.38 -3.48
CA HIS A 97 -12.67 -23.52 -4.90
C HIS A 97 -11.55 -24.55 -5.07
N VAL A 98 -11.80 -25.58 -5.88
CA VAL A 98 -10.84 -26.66 -6.19
C VAL A 98 -10.53 -26.64 -7.68
N THR A 99 -9.25 -26.58 -8.03
CA THR A 99 -8.75 -26.59 -9.42
C THR A 99 -8.04 -27.90 -9.76
N GLU A 100 -7.86 -28.19 -11.05
CA GLU A 100 -7.12 -29.36 -11.55
C GLU A 100 -5.69 -29.46 -10.98
N LYS A 101 -5.06 -28.33 -10.65
CA LYS A 101 -3.67 -28.25 -10.15
C LYS A 101 -3.51 -28.59 -8.66
N LYS A 102 -4.53 -29.19 -8.04
CA LYS A 102 -4.61 -29.45 -6.59
C LYS A 102 -4.52 -28.19 -5.72
N GLU A 103 -4.83 -27.02 -6.26
CA GLU A 103 -4.85 -25.77 -5.50
C GLU A 103 -6.16 -25.67 -4.70
N MET A 104 -6.05 -25.23 -3.45
CA MET A 104 -7.18 -24.95 -2.57
C MET A 104 -7.29 -23.44 -2.42
N ILE A 105 -8.34 -22.83 -2.95
CA ILE A 105 -8.55 -21.40 -2.80
C ILE A 105 -9.79 -21.20 -1.92
N ARG A 106 -9.51 -20.95 -0.64
CA ARG A 106 -10.42 -20.37 0.37
C ARG A 106 -11.42 -21.35 0.99
N MET A 107 -11.54 -21.32 2.32
CA MET A 107 -12.76 -21.71 3.03
C MET A 107 -13.19 -20.61 3.98
N TRP A 108 -14.50 -20.38 4.07
CA TRP A 108 -15.10 -19.53 5.08
C TRP A 108 -15.51 -20.42 6.23
N ASN A 109 -15.01 -20.16 7.44
CA ASN A 109 -15.66 -20.66 8.64
C ASN A 109 -15.52 -19.59 9.72
N HIS A 110 -16.64 -19.03 10.18
CA HIS A 110 -16.70 -18.09 11.31
C HIS A 110 -15.64 -16.96 11.34
N GLY A 111 -15.36 -16.33 10.19
CA GLY A 111 -14.56 -15.09 10.13
C GLY A 111 -13.04 -15.24 10.22
N ILE A 112 -12.49 -16.47 10.20
CA ILE A 112 -11.03 -16.70 10.14
C ILE A 112 -10.63 -17.10 8.72
N ILE A 113 -9.66 -16.39 8.14
CA ILE A 113 -9.10 -16.66 6.82
C ILE A 113 -7.83 -17.47 6.98
N THR A 114 -7.82 -18.71 6.52
CA THR A 114 -6.60 -19.54 6.45
C THR A 114 -6.22 -19.75 4.99
N PHE A 115 -5.12 -19.13 4.55
CA PHE A 115 -4.52 -19.39 3.23
C PHE A 115 -3.46 -20.49 3.37
N LYS A 116 -3.49 -21.50 2.51
CA LYS A 116 -2.31 -22.34 2.26
C LYS A 116 -2.31 -22.83 0.82
N ASN A 117 -1.41 -22.27 0.01
CA ASN A 117 -1.09 -22.78 -1.32
C ASN A 117 -0.17 -24.00 -1.11
N TYR A 118 -0.55 -25.19 -1.58
CA TYR A 118 0.17 -26.44 -1.23
C TYR A 118 1.31 -26.79 -2.20
N ASN A 119 1.47 -26.11 -3.34
CA ASN A 119 2.62 -26.32 -4.22
C ASN A 119 3.04 -25.03 -4.95
N GLU A 120 4.21 -24.53 -4.56
CA GLU A 120 5.14 -23.68 -5.32
C GLU A 120 4.82 -22.21 -5.68
N LYS A 121 5.93 -21.45 -5.64
CA LYS A 121 6.14 -20.06 -6.07
C LYS A 121 5.60 -19.84 -7.48
N ASN A 122 4.50 -19.11 -7.62
CA ASN A 122 4.25 -18.08 -8.65
C ASN A 122 2.81 -17.58 -8.52
N ASN A 123 2.65 -16.41 -7.93
CA ASN A 123 1.35 -15.78 -7.72
C ASN A 123 0.78 -15.29 -9.05
N LYS A 124 -0.25 -15.98 -9.55
CA LYS A 124 -1.19 -15.44 -10.54
C LYS A 124 -2.62 -15.72 -10.08
N ILE A 125 -3.44 -14.68 -10.21
CA ILE A 125 -4.90 -14.65 -10.32
C ILE A 125 -5.70 -14.35 -9.05
N SER A 126 -6.18 -13.10 -9.06
CA SER A 126 -7.31 -12.52 -8.36
C SER A 126 -8.59 -12.76 -9.16
N LEU A 127 -9.61 -13.36 -8.53
CA LEU A 127 -11.00 -13.34 -8.98
C LEU A 127 -11.90 -13.50 -7.74
N LEU A 128 -12.28 -12.37 -7.14
CA LEU A 128 -13.38 -12.29 -6.17
C LEU A 128 -14.58 -11.69 -6.88
N PHE A 129 -15.70 -12.39 -6.88
CA PHE A 129 -17.00 -11.74 -7.00
C PHE A 129 -17.15 -10.81 -5.79
N SER A 130 -17.01 -9.51 -6.03
CA SER A 130 -16.95 -8.50 -5.00
C SER A 130 -18.33 -8.24 -4.40
N HIS A 131 -18.38 -8.17 -3.07
CA HIS A 131 -19.49 -7.56 -2.34
C HIS A 131 -19.73 -6.12 -2.89
N PRO A 132 -20.92 -5.51 -2.78
CA PRO A 132 -21.13 -4.13 -3.24
C PRO A 132 -20.17 -3.13 -2.57
N ASN A 133 -19.60 -3.48 -1.42
CA ASN A 133 -18.58 -2.72 -0.70
C ASN A 133 -17.31 -3.55 -0.55
N VAL A 134 -16.22 -3.13 -1.21
CA VAL A 134 -14.92 -3.80 -1.13
C VAL A 134 -13.82 -2.82 -0.84
N THR A 135 -12.85 -3.28 -0.06
CA THR A 135 -11.65 -2.53 0.30
C THR A 135 -10.41 -3.27 -0.17
N TYR A 136 -9.37 -2.50 -0.48
CA TYR A 136 -8.12 -2.99 -1.04
C TYR A 136 -6.95 -2.39 -0.27
N ASN A 137 -6.12 -3.26 0.29
CA ASN A 137 -4.82 -2.90 0.86
C ASN A 137 -3.72 -3.10 -0.20
N THR A 138 -2.54 -2.54 0.05
CA THR A 138 -1.38 -2.85 -0.78
C THR A 138 -0.99 -4.33 -0.64
N ILE A 139 -0.71 -4.98 -1.78
CA ILE A 139 -0.19 -6.35 -1.85
C ILE A 139 1.01 -6.44 -2.81
N GLY A 140 1.50 -5.31 -3.32
CA GLY A 140 2.62 -5.26 -4.28
C GLY A 140 2.31 -5.80 -5.67
N THR A 141 1.02 -5.94 -6.04
CA THR A 141 0.59 -6.39 -7.37
C THR A 141 -0.82 -5.90 -7.70
N GLU A 142 -1.22 -6.05 -8.96
CA GLU A 142 -2.55 -5.67 -9.48
C GLU A 142 -3.68 -6.43 -8.77
N GLN A 143 -4.74 -5.71 -8.43
CA GLN A 143 -5.99 -6.26 -7.91
C GLN A 143 -7.14 -5.94 -8.87
N VAL A 144 -8.13 -6.82 -8.95
CA VAL A 144 -9.25 -6.67 -9.90
C VAL A 144 -10.56 -6.50 -9.14
N TYR A 145 -11.37 -5.52 -9.55
CA TYR A 145 -12.76 -5.38 -9.17
C TYR A 145 -13.64 -5.65 -10.38
N VAL A 146 -14.55 -6.62 -10.26
CA VAL A 146 -15.57 -6.89 -11.28
C VAL A 146 -16.90 -6.39 -10.75
N VAL A 147 -17.45 -5.38 -11.43
CA VAL A 147 -18.70 -4.73 -11.00
C VAL A 147 -19.82 -5.76 -10.89
N PRO A 148 -20.36 -6.01 -9.68
CA PRO A 148 -21.32 -7.10 -9.47
C PRO A 148 -22.71 -6.77 -10.02
N GLU A 149 -23.08 -5.49 -10.02
CA GLU A 149 -24.39 -5.01 -10.45
C GLU A 149 -24.25 -3.65 -11.15
N THR A 150 -25.12 -3.36 -12.10
CA THR A 150 -25.17 -2.01 -12.67
C THR A 150 -25.63 -1.02 -11.60
N GLY A 151 -24.96 0.12 -11.50
CA GLY A 151 -25.31 1.15 -10.54
C GLY A 151 -24.28 2.27 -10.46
N THR A 152 -24.50 3.19 -9.52
CA THR A 152 -23.55 4.24 -9.16
C THR A 152 -22.66 3.75 -8.04
N TYR A 153 -21.35 3.95 -8.22
CA TYR A 153 -20.30 3.52 -7.30
C TYR A 153 -19.48 4.72 -6.85
N LYS A 154 -19.29 4.85 -5.55
CA LYS A 154 -18.29 5.73 -4.98
C LYS A 154 -16.96 4.99 -4.91
N ILE A 155 -15.93 5.60 -5.48
CA ILE A 155 -14.55 5.12 -5.41
C ILE A 155 -13.75 6.11 -4.57
N GLU A 156 -12.98 5.60 -3.62
CA GLU A 156 -12.13 6.38 -2.73
C GLU A 156 -10.72 5.77 -2.71
N LEU A 157 -9.70 6.60 -2.95
CA LEU A 157 -8.30 6.18 -3.00
C LEU A 157 -7.45 7.04 -2.06
N TRP A 158 -6.46 6.42 -1.44
CA TRP A 158 -5.42 7.07 -0.65
C TRP A 158 -4.06 6.66 -1.22
N GLY A 159 -3.23 7.63 -1.58
CA GLY A 159 -1.84 7.38 -1.95
C GLY A 159 -1.00 7.05 -0.72
N ALA A 160 0.19 6.49 -0.89
CA ALA A 160 1.03 6.08 0.23
C ALA A 160 2.00 7.20 0.67
N ARG A 161 2.47 7.12 1.92
CA ARG A 161 3.53 8.03 2.41
C ARG A 161 4.92 7.68 1.85
N GLY A 162 5.83 8.65 1.86
CA GLY A 162 7.26 8.42 1.65
C GLY A 162 7.95 7.80 2.87
N GLY A 163 9.18 7.35 2.65
CA GLY A 163 10.07 6.81 3.66
C GLY A 163 10.83 7.89 4.42
N GLU A 164 11.33 7.50 5.58
CA GLU A 164 12.13 8.34 6.48
C GLU A 164 13.62 8.17 6.21
N SER A 165 14.39 9.23 6.45
CA SER A 165 15.83 9.07 6.67
C SER A 165 16.09 8.68 8.12
N THR A 166 17.04 7.79 8.37
CA THR A 166 17.24 7.16 9.69
C THR A 166 18.45 7.65 10.47
N ALA A 167 18.99 8.83 10.16
CA ALA A 167 20.17 9.34 10.87
C ALA A 167 19.97 9.48 12.39
N PHE A 168 21.10 9.40 13.09
CA PHE A 168 21.24 9.00 14.48
C PHE A 168 20.50 9.88 15.52
N LEU A 169 20.12 11.12 15.20
CA LEU A 169 19.73 12.14 16.18
C LEU A 169 18.41 12.92 15.92
N ASP A 170 17.45 12.44 15.10
CA ASP A 170 16.19 13.22 14.92
C ASP A 170 15.10 12.94 15.94
N THR A 171 14.39 14.02 16.25
CA THR A 171 13.14 14.07 17.03
C THR A 171 11.97 14.68 16.23
N SER A 172 12.15 15.10 14.96
CA SER A 172 11.11 15.70 14.12
C SER A 172 11.03 15.09 12.70
N VAL A 173 10.23 14.02 12.57
CA VAL A 173 10.03 13.32 11.29
C VAL A 173 8.96 14.04 10.44
N THR A 174 9.32 14.45 9.21
CA THR A 174 8.42 15.11 8.24
C THR A 174 8.56 14.48 6.84
N HIS A 175 8.08 13.24 6.71
CA HIS A 175 7.92 12.57 5.41
C HIS A 175 6.64 13.03 4.71
N GLY A 176 6.67 13.05 3.39
CA GLY A 176 5.53 13.38 2.55
C GLY A 176 4.42 12.35 2.74
N LYS A 177 3.22 12.81 3.07
CA LYS A 177 2.04 11.94 3.22
C LYS A 177 1.29 11.80 1.91
N GLY A 178 0.54 10.72 1.75
CA GLY A 178 -0.25 10.49 0.56
C GLY A 178 -1.53 11.34 0.49
N ALA A 179 -1.96 11.67 -0.72
CA ALA A 179 -3.20 12.38 -1.02
C ALA A 179 -4.43 11.47 -0.93
N TYR A 180 -5.61 12.08 -0.95
CA TYR A 180 -6.91 11.40 -1.06
C TYR A 180 -7.67 11.88 -2.29
N THR A 181 -8.29 10.94 -3.00
CA THR A 181 -9.24 11.25 -4.07
C THR A 181 -10.51 10.43 -3.94
N SER A 182 -11.66 11.00 -4.26
CA SER A 182 -12.90 10.25 -4.45
C SER A 182 -13.81 10.87 -5.49
N GLY A 183 -14.81 10.09 -5.88
CA GLY A 183 -15.89 10.52 -6.76
C GLY A 183 -16.88 9.38 -6.99
N GLU A 184 -18.00 9.70 -7.61
CA GLU A 184 -19.04 8.75 -7.98
C GLU A 184 -19.05 8.51 -9.50
N ILE A 185 -19.26 7.26 -9.91
CA ILE A 185 -19.30 6.87 -11.32
C ILE A 185 -20.35 5.79 -11.56
N ARG A 186 -21.07 5.89 -12.67
CA ARG A 186 -22.01 4.85 -13.12
C ARG A 186 -21.26 3.73 -13.81
N LEU A 187 -21.38 2.51 -13.31
CA LEU A 187 -20.73 1.32 -13.85
C LEU A 187 -21.77 0.27 -14.25
N LYS A 188 -21.48 -0.49 -15.31
CA LYS A 188 -22.31 -1.62 -15.75
C LYS A 188 -21.80 -2.92 -15.11
N LYS A 189 -22.71 -3.83 -14.77
CA LYS A 189 -22.36 -5.21 -14.34
C LYS A 189 -21.34 -5.82 -15.30
N GLY A 190 -20.32 -6.46 -14.74
CA GLY A 190 -19.24 -7.11 -15.49
C GLY A 190 -18.10 -6.18 -15.94
N THR A 191 -18.23 -4.87 -15.77
CA THR A 191 -17.09 -3.94 -16.00
C THR A 191 -15.95 -4.32 -15.08
N LYS A 192 -14.74 -4.44 -15.63
CA LYS A 192 -13.52 -4.72 -14.87
C LYS A 192 -12.79 -3.41 -14.60
N LEU A 193 -12.40 -3.21 -13.35
CA LEU A 193 -11.50 -2.16 -12.91
C LEU A 193 -10.24 -2.81 -12.34
N TYR A 194 -9.09 -2.30 -12.72
CA TYR A 194 -7.78 -2.78 -12.27
C TYR A 194 -7.21 -1.78 -11.28
N LEU A 195 -6.88 -2.23 -10.08
CA LEU A 195 -6.40 -1.39 -9.00
C LEU A 195 -4.93 -1.65 -8.75
N GLN A 196 -4.14 -0.58 -8.74
CA GLN A 196 -2.78 -0.58 -8.22
C GLN A 196 -2.77 0.19 -6.91
N VAL A 197 -2.58 -0.50 -5.79
CA VAL A 197 -2.62 0.12 -4.45
C VAL A 197 -1.21 0.32 -3.94
N GLY A 198 -0.80 1.58 -3.83
CA GLY A 198 0.59 1.96 -3.55
C GLY A 198 1.07 1.48 -2.19
N SER A 199 2.36 1.18 -2.07
CA SER A 199 3.00 0.94 -0.76
C SER A 199 3.74 2.17 -0.31
N ARG A 200 3.97 2.28 1.00
CA ARG A 200 4.86 3.33 1.53
C ARG A 200 6.28 3.11 1.02
N GLY A 201 7.03 4.20 0.86
CA GLY A 201 8.47 4.13 0.66
C GLY A 201 9.16 3.53 1.90
N GLU A 202 10.23 2.77 1.67
CA GLU A 202 11.04 2.25 2.76
C GLU A 202 11.89 3.35 3.38
N ASN A 203 12.18 3.20 4.66
CA ASN A 203 13.11 4.08 5.35
C ASN A 203 14.54 3.71 4.95
N GLY A 204 15.44 4.70 4.92
CA GLY A 204 16.87 4.45 4.75
C GLY A 204 17.44 3.56 5.86
N GLU A 205 18.54 2.86 5.60
CA GLU A 205 19.16 1.96 6.57
C GLU A 205 19.67 2.70 7.82
N LYS A 206 19.24 2.24 9.01
CA LYS A 206 19.70 2.81 10.28
C LYS A 206 21.01 2.16 10.75
N ILE A 207 22.12 2.87 10.67
CA ILE A 207 23.39 2.40 11.24
C ILE A 207 23.37 2.57 12.77
N LYS A 208 23.61 1.48 13.52
CA LYS A 208 23.60 1.45 15.01
C LYS A 208 24.99 1.36 15.65
N ASP A 209 26.03 1.16 14.87
CA ASP A 209 27.39 0.87 15.34
C ASP A 209 28.29 2.10 15.18
N TYR A 210 28.64 2.71 16.31
CA TYR A 210 29.38 3.98 16.39
C TYR A 210 30.86 3.85 16.00
N LEU A 211 31.43 2.64 15.99
CA LEU A 211 32.83 2.44 15.58
C LEU A 211 33.02 2.54 14.06
N ARG A 212 31.91 2.61 13.31
CA ARG A 212 31.90 2.79 11.84
C ARG A 212 32.18 4.22 11.38
N PHE A 213 32.44 5.13 12.31
CA PHE A 213 32.67 6.57 12.09
C PHE A 213 33.99 6.93 11.36
N THR A 214 34.94 6.00 11.24
CA THR A 214 36.34 6.36 10.96
C THR A 214 36.88 5.90 9.60
N ALA A 215 36.05 5.30 8.73
CA ALA A 215 36.51 4.85 7.42
C ALA A 215 35.50 5.21 6.33
N PHE A 216 35.91 6.08 5.40
CA PHE A 216 35.36 6.16 4.04
C PHE A 216 35.23 4.73 3.48
N GLY A 217 34.02 4.14 3.47
CA GLY A 217 33.88 2.77 2.93
C GLY A 217 32.71 1.90 3.36
N TYR A 218 31.74 2.37 4.16
CA TYR A 218 30.58 1.55 4.52
C TYR A 218 29.26 2.22 4.12
N PRO A 219 28.75 1.95 2.91
CA PRO A 219 27.57 2.62 2.42
C PRO A 219 26.30 2.19 3.19
N SER A 220 25.50 3.17 3.63
CA SER A 220 24.13 2.92 4.10
C SER A 220 23.18 2.83 2.90
N LYS A 221 22.29 1.83 2.92
CA LYS A 221 21.35 1.62 1.82
C LYS A 221 20.18 2.60 1.86
N GLY A 222 19.92 3.25 0.73
CA GLY A 222 18.73 4.04 0.45
C GLY A 222 17.47 3.19 0.62
N GLY A 223 16.42 3.79 1.17
CA GLY A 223 15.11 3.15 1.21
C GLY A 223 14.55 2.92 -0.19
N LYS A 224 14.02 1.73 -0.46
CA LYS A 224 13.31 1.44 -1.71
C LYS A 224 12.03 2.25 -1.86
N GLY A 225 11.73 2.59 -3.11
CA GLY A 225 10.50 3.24 -3.50
C GLY A 225 9.27 2.37 -3.24
N GLY A 226 8.17 3.03 -2.90
CA GLY A 226 6.88 2.39 -2.70
C GLY A 226 6.31 1.84 -4.01
N TYR A 227 5.68 0.68 -3.93
CA TYR A 227 4.97 0.04 -5.05
C TYR A 227 4.04 1.02 -5.75
N ASN A 228 3.95 0.94 -7.09
CA ASN A 228 3.20 1.85 -7.95
C ASN A 228 3.80 3.26 -8.04
N GLY A 229 5.11 3.31 -8.33
CA GLY A 229 5.76 4.50 -8.86
C GLY A 229 6.58 5.34 -7.87
N GLY A 230 6.80 4.90 -6.64
CA GLY A 230 7.78 5.54 -5.77
C GLY A 230 9.20 5.30 -6.27
N GLY A 231 10.04 6.33 -6.28
CA GLY A 231 11.46 6.24 -6.59
C GLY A 231 12.28 5.76 -5.40
N ASP A 232 13.38 5.07 -5.68
CA ASP A 232 14.35 4.65 -4.66
C ASP A 232 15.10 5.87 -4.13
N ALA A 233 15.47 5.86 -2.85
CA ALA A 233 16.47 6.80 -2.35
C ALA A 233 17.88 6.38 -2.77
N MET A 234 18.81 7.33 -2.73
CA MET A 234 20.21 7.07 -2.99
C MET A 234 20.86 6.31 -1.81
N ASP A 235 21.67 5.31 -2.14
CA ASP A 235 22.66 4.74 -1.21
C ASP A 235 23.70 5.81 -0.86
N ASP A 236 23.96 6.01 0.42
CA ASP A 236 24.95 6.96 0.88
C ASP A 236 26.25 6.22 1.19
N SER A 237 27.41 6.77 0.78
CA SER A 237 28.74 6.23 1.13
C SER A 237 29.06 6.33 2.62
N GLU A 238 28.26 7.09 3.37
CA GLU A 238 28.38 7.29 4.81
C GLU A 238 27.14 6.74 5.56
N MET A 239 26.61 7.50 6.54
CA MET A 239 25.70 6.98 7.56
C MET A 239 24.22 7.36 7.38
N ASN A 240 23.87 8.16 6.38
CA ASN A 240 22.57 8.83 6.30
C ASN A 240 21.87 8.61 4.95
N ALA A 241 21.37 7.39 4.75
CA ALA A 241 20.51 7.07 3.63
C ALA A 241 19.18 7.86 3.65
N GLY A 242 18.73 8.24 2.45
CA GLY A 242 17.41 8.83 2.23
C GLY A 242 16.28 7.79 2.33
N GLY A 243 15.05 8.27 2.46
CA GLY A 243 13.85 7.44 2.37
C GLY A 243 13.30 7.36 0.95
N GLY A 244 12.76 6.22 0.55
CA GLY A 244 12.14 6.04 -0.76
C GLY A 244 10.84 6.84 -0.90
N GLY A 245 10.43 7.17 -2.12
CA GLY A 245 9.16 7.85 -2.37
C GLY A 245 7.95 6.93 -2.18
N GLY A 246 6.81 7.50 -1.81
CA GLY A 246 5.55 6.78 -1.67
C GLY A 246 4.90 6.48 -3.01
N GLY A 247 4.25 5.32 -3.11
CA GLY A 247 3.52 4.91 -4.30
C GLY A 247 2.13 5.52 -4.45
N ALA A 248 1.65 5.63 -5.69
CA ALA A 248 0.29 6.06 -5.97
C ALA A 248 -0.73 4.95 -5.72
N THR A 249 -1.98 5.31 -5.47
CA THR A 249 -3.10 4.38 -5.59
C THR A 249 -3.98 4.79 -6.76
N ASP A 250 -4.22 3.89 -7.72
CA ASP A 250 -4.98 4.21 -8.93
C ASP A 250 -5.97 3.12 -9.37
N VAL A 251 -6.91 3.53 -10.22
CA VAL A 251 -7.90 2.69 -10.89
C VAL A 251 -7.73 2.83 -12.40
N ARG A 252 -7.59 1.69 -13.08
CA ARG A 252 -7.27 1.55 -14.51
C ARG A 252 -8.34 0.76 -15.25
N LEU A 253 -8.41 0.97 -16.56
CA LEU A 253 -9.30 0.23 -17.47
C LEU A 253 -8.59 -0.90 -18.22
N VAL A 254 -7.27 -0.86 -18.28
CA VAL A 254 -6.42 -1.86 -18.95
C VAL A 254 -5.51 -2.52 -17.93
N SER A 255 -5.53 -3.86 -17.91
CA SER A 255 -4.66 -4.67 -17.04
C SER A 255 -3.21 -4.47 -17.43
N GLY A 256 -2.32 -4.45 -16.44
CA GLY A 256 -0.89 -4.38 -16.69
C GLY A 256 -0.07 -4.34 -15.40
N LYS A 257 1.25 -4.41 -15.55
CA LYS A 257 2.13 -4.09 -14.43
C LYS A 257 1.94 -2.62 -14.03
N TRP A 258 2.37 -2.29 -12.83
CA TRP A 258 2.21 -0.93 -12.30
C TRP A 258 2.87 0.14 -13.19
N ASP A 259 3.96 -0.21 -13.89
CA ASP A 259 4.76 0.61 -14.80
C ASP A 259 4.43 0.43 -16.29
N ASP A 260 3.49 -0.44 -16.64
CA ASP A 260 3.07 -0.62 -18.03
C ASP A 260 2.40 0.65 -18.56
N PHE A 261 2.92 1.20 -19.67
CA PHE A 261 2.52 2.51 -20.16
C PHE A 261 1.05 2.55 -20.62
N ASP A 262 0.57 1.52 -21.32
CA ASP A 262 -0.83 1.48 -21.78
C ASP A 262 -1.80 1.31 -20.60
N SER A 263 -1.43 0.51 -19.60
CA SER A 263 -2.14 0.42 -18.33
C SER A 263 -2.16 1.77 -17.59
N LEU A 264 -1.01 2.44 -17.43
CA LEU A 264 -0.88 3.77 -16.81
C LEU A 264 -1.72 4.82 -17.54
N LYS A 265 -1.76 4.79 -18.87
CA LYS A 265 -2.53 5.72 -19.70
C LYS A 265 -4.03 5.54 -19.45
N SER A 266 -4.47 4.32 -19.15
CA SER A 266 -5.87 3.97 -18.87
C SER A 266 -6.40 4.35 -17.47
N ARG A 267 -5.61 5.09 -16.67
CA ARG A 267 -5.97 5.52 -15.32
C ARG A 267 -7.13 6.53 -15.35
N ILE A 268 -8.21 6.22 -14.65
CA ILE A 268 -9.39 7.10 -14.51
C ILE A 268 -9.45 7.81 -13.15
N MET A 269 -8.71 7.34 -12.15
CA MET A 269 -8.58 7.97 -10.83
C MET A 269 -7.23 7.61 -10.23
N VAL A 270 -6.53 8.57 -9.62
CA VAL A 270 -5.19 8.45 -9.02
C VAL A 270 -5.12 9.32 -7.77
N ALA A 271 -4.78 8.72 -6.64
CA ALA A 271 -4.33 9.40 -5.44
C ALA A 271 -2.80 9.32 -5.32
N ALA A 272 -2.15 10.48 -5.30
CA ALA A 272 -0.69 10.62 -5.29
C ALA A 272 -0.03 10.17 -3.98
N GLY A 273 1.15 9.58 -4.11
CA GLY A 273 2.06 9.34 -2.98
C GLY A 273 2.81 10.60 -2.54
N GLY A 274 3.40 10.55 -1.34
CA GLY A 274 4.29 11.59 -0.82
C GLY A 274 5.77 11.29 -1.04
N GLY A 275 6.61 12.32 -1.13
CA GLY A 275 8.04 12.20 -1.39
C GLY A 275 8.82 11.58 -0.23
N GLY A 276 9.95 10.96 -0.53
CA GLY A 276 10.90 10.44 0.46
C GLY A 276 11.75 11.53 1.09
N MET A 277 12.05 11.39 2.39
CA MET A 277 12.89 12.35 3.10
C MET A 277 14.35 12.26 2.65
N SER A 278 15.02 13.40 2.58
CA SER A 278 16.49 13.51 2.52
C SER A 278 17.00 13.88 3.91
N ARG A 279 18.30 13.73 4.19
CA ARG A 279 18.86 14.27 5.44
C ARG A 279 20.27 14.81 5.26
N LEU A 280 20.66 15.71 6.18
CA LEU A 280 22.01 16.23 6.36
C LEU A 280 22.67 15.60 7.61
N TYR A 281 23.94 15.22 7.48
CA TYR A 281 24.85 15.04 8.61
C TYR A 281 25.16 16.40 9.25
N GLY A 282 24.62 16.68 10.45
CA GLY A 282 24.91 17.93 11.17
C GLY A 282 26.30 17.91 11.81
N TYR A 283 27.32 18.41 11.13
CA TYR A 283 28.53 18.87 11.82
C TYR A 283 28.19 20.17 12.56
N THR A 284 28.18 20.12 13.89
CA THR A 284 28.06 21.27 14.82
C THR A 284 26.68 21.92 14.93
N GLY A 285 25.96 21.67 16.04
CA GLY A 285 25.07 22.63 16.74
C GLY A 285 23.92 23.34 16.01
N SER A 286 23.76 23.22 14.69
CA SER A 286 22.78 23.92 13.89
C SER A 286 21.62 22.98 13.57
N SER A 287 20.72 22.82 14.54
CA SER A 287 19.43 22.16 14.34
C SER A 287 18.50 23.08 13.54
N TYR A 288 18.57 23.00 12.21
CA TYR A 288 17.56 23.60 11.33
C TYR A 288 16.33 22.68 11.31
N ALA A 289 15.24 23.11 11.93
CA ALA A 289 14.01 22.31 11.99
C ALA A 289 13.43 22.14 10.57
N GLY A 290 13.12 20.91 10.16
CA GLY A 290 12.50 20.64 8.86
C GLY A 290 13.46 20.54 7.66
N THR A 291 14.78 20.48 7.88
CA THR A 291 15.72 20.16 6.79
C THR A 291 15.49 18.77 6.24
N GLY A 292 15.47 18.64 4.91
CA GLY A 292 15.25 17.34 4.27
C GLY A 292 13.80 16.84 4.32
N ALA A 293 12.87 17.66 4.84
CA ALA A 293 11.44 17.39 4.82
C ALA A 293 10.94 17.26 3.38
N SER A 294 10.11 16.26 3.13
CA SER A 294 9.60 15.96 1.80
C SER A 294 8.18 16.46 1.60
N GLY A 295 7.82 16.63 0.32
CA GLY A 295 6.53 17.12 -0.10
C GLY A 295 5.46 16.03 -0.04
N SER A 296 4.28 16.38 0.48
CA SER A 296 3.11 15.51 0.44
C SER A 296 2.51 15.39 -0.96
N GLY A 297 1.85 14.25 -1.22
CA GLY A 297 1.03 14.05 -2.40
C GLY A 297 -0.03 15.15 -2.51
N GLY A 298 -0.24 15.65 -3.72
CA GLY A 298 -1.08 16.81 -3.96
C GLY A 298 -2.39 16.50 -4.68
N THR A 299 -3.18 17.54 -4.91
CA THR A 299 -4.33 17.50 -5.82
C THR A 299 -3.82 17.57 -7.26
N ILE A 300 -4.09 18.63 -8.02
CA ILE A 300 -3.55 18.78 -9.38
C ILE A 300 -2.04 19.09 -9.39
N THR A 301 -1.49 19.49 -8.25
CA THR A 301 -0.07 19.79 -8.05
C THR A 301 0.39 19.21 -6.72
N GLY A 302 1.46 18.40 -6.78
CA GLY A 302 2.17 17.87 -5.63
C GLY A 302 2.84 18.96 -4.81
N LYS A 303 3.03 18.73 -3.52
CA LYS A 303 3.75 19.69 -2.68
C LYS A 303 5.25 19.54 -2.89
N ASN A 304 5.98 20.64 -2.83
CA ASN A 304 7.44 20.60 -2.85
C ASN A 304 7.97 20.11 -1.49
N GLY A 305 9.14 19.48 -1.50
CA GLY A 305 9.97 19.33 -0.31
C GLY A 305 10.27 20.70 0.29
N LYS A 306 10.25 20.79 1.62
CA LYS A 306 10.54 22.05 2.32
C LYS A 306 12.04 22.20 2.49
N VAL A 307 12.49 23.45 2.36
CA VAL A 307 13.85 23.87 2.69
C VAL A 307 13.74 25.12 3.54
N GLU A 308 14.41 25.14 4.68
CA GLU A 308 14.75 26.40 5.33
C GLU A 308 16.10 26.89 4.78
N LEU A 309 16.05 28.02 4.05
CA LEU A 309 17.02 29.14 4.04
C LEU A 309 17.80 29.49 2.75
N ILE A 310 17.66 30.79 2.41
CA ILE A 310 18.50 31.78 1.71
C ILE A 310 19.35 31.32 0.50
N HIS A 311 18.90 31.77 -0.68
CA HIS A 311 19.70 32.02 -1.89
C HIS A 311 20.23 30.79 -2.64
N LEU A 312 19.34 29.94 -3.18
CA LEU A 312 19.45 29.27 -4.50
C LEU A 312 18.24 28.33 -4.71
N LYS A 313 17.99 27.92 -5.96
CA LYS A 313 16.75 27.19 -6.37
C LYS A 313 16.78 25.72 -5.89
N PRO A 314 15.92 25.31 -4.94
CA PRO A 314 15.89 23.94 -4.45
C PRO A 314 15.07 23.03 -5.37
N TYR A 315 15.63 21.87 -5.78
CA TYR A 315 14.91 20.86 -6.57
C TYR A 315 14.38 19.73 -5.67
N GLY A 316 13.27 20.00 -4.98
CA GLY A 316 12.43 18.97 -4.36
C GLY A 316 11.01 19.10 -4.90
N PHE A 317 10.88 19.28 -6.22
CA PHE A 317 9.64 19.78 -6.81
C PHE A 317 8.56 18.70 -6.84
N GLY A 318 7.37 19.07 -6.38
CA GLY A 318 6.18 18.30 -6.66
C GLY A 318 5.85 18.34 -8.15
N SER A 319 5.15 17.32 -8.62
CA SER A 319 4.72 17.27 -10.02
C SER A 319 3.39 18.02 -10.24
N THR A 320 3.10 18.38 -11.49
CA THR A 320 1.83 18.97 -11.92
C THR A 320 1.01 17.95 -12.73
N GLN A 321 -0.04 18.38 -13.41
CA GLN A 321 -0.79 17.51 -14.33
C GLN A 321 0.01 17.12 -15.58
N THR A 322 1.04 17.89 -15.94
CA THR A 322 1.76 17.72 -17.22
C THR A 322 3.28 17.72 -17.09
N GLU A 323 3.79 18.01 -15.90
CA GLU A 323 5.22 18.12 -15.63
C GLU A 323 5.56 17.35 -14.36
N GLY A 324 6.77 16.82 -14.30
CA GLY A 324 7.25 15.91 -13.27
C GLY A 324 8.40 15.08 -13.84
N TYR A 325 8.88 14.12 -13.08
CA TYR A 325 9.95 13.24 -13.56
C TYR A 325 9.47 12.39 -14.75
N LYS A 326 8.45 11.57 -14.52
CA LYS A 326 7.87 10.71 -15.56
C LYS A 326 6.39 10.44 -15.27
N PHE A 327 5.63 10.09 -16.31
CA PHE A 327 4.21 9.72 -16.16
C PHE A 327 4.09 8.47 -15.27
N GLY A 328 3.43 8.60 -14.12
CA GLY A 328 3.27 7.51 -13.17
C GLY A 328 4.43 7.27 -12.19
N ILE A 329 5.63 7.77 -12.49
CA ILE A 329 6.88 7.29 -11.88
C ILE A 329 7.67 8.45 -11.28
N GLY A 330 8.01 8.36 -10.00
CA GLY A 330 8.86 9.29 -9.27
C GLY A 330 10.34 9.04 -9.54
N ASP A 331 11.13 10.10 -9.41
CA ASP A 331 12.57 10.06 -9.66
C ASP A 331 13.33 9.30 -8.57
N ASN A 332 14.44 8.68 -8.94
CA ASN A 332 15.33 8.07 -7.95
C ASN A 332 16.22 9.15 -7.33
N GLY A 333 16.52 9.02 -6.04
CA GLY A 333 17.49 9.86 -5.37
C GLY A 333 18.86 9.76 -6.06
N ILE A 334 19.53 10.90 -6.19
CA ILE A 334 20.89 10.99 -6.71
C ILE A 334 21.90 11.28 -5.59
N TRP A 335 23.18 11.11 -5.89
CA TRP A 335 24.24 11.36 -4.93
C TRP A 335 24.53 12.86 -4.81
N CYS A 336 24.81 13.30 -3.58
CA CYS A 336 25.05 14.71 -3.29
C CYS A 336 26.46 14.97 -2.72
N LEU A 337 27.41 15.33 -3.58
CA LEU A 337 28.81 15.59 -3.20
C LEU A 337 28.95 16.73 -2.18
N THR A 338 28.15 17.79 -2.29
CA THR A 338 28.28 19.00 -1.46
C THR A 338 27.88 18.79 0.00
N THR A 339 27.20 17.68 0.29
CA THR A 339 26.67 17.39 1.63
C THR A 339 26.98 15.98 2.14
N LEU A 340 27.50 15.09 1.28
CA LEU A 340 27.79 13.68 1.60
C LEU A 340 26.54 12.94 2.12
N ASN A 341 25.39 13.05 1.42
CA ASN A 341 24.15 12.38 1.86
C ASN A 341 23.40 11.69 0.72
N GLY A 342 22.57 10.72 1.11
CA GLY A 342 21.57 10.11 0.24
C GLY A 342 20.30 10.96 0.12
N LEU A 343 19.94 11.33 -1.11
CA LEU A 343 18.71 12.06 -1.40
C LEU A 343 17.49 11.13 -1.41
N GLY A 344 16.36 11.63 -0.93
CA GLY A 344 15.09 10.92 -0.92
C GLY A 344 14.52 10.72 -2.33
N GLY A 345 13.79 9.63 -2.52
CA GLY A 345 13.13 9.30 -3.79
C GLY A 345 11.83 10.08 -4.03
N GLY A 346 11.58 10.43 -5.29
CA GLY A 346 10.35 11.05 -5.76
C GLY A 346 9.13 10.13 -5.60
N ALA A 347 7.95 10.71 -5.48
CA ALA A 347 6.70 9.98 -5.29
C ALA A 347 6.05 9.56 -6.61
N GLY A 348 5.29 8.46 -6.57
CA GLY A 348 4.40 8.05 -7.64
C GLY A 348 3.08 8.82 -7.63
N GLY A 349 2.52 9.12 -8.80
CA GLY A 349 1.23 9.80 -8.95
C GLY A 349 0.76 9.82 -10.39
N TYR A 350 -0.10 10.75 -10.77
CA TYR A 350 -0.50 10.96 -12.16
C TYR A 350 0.73 11.30 -13.00
N MET A 351 1.43 12.38 -12.63
CA MET A 351 2.85 12.57 -12.91
C MET A 351 3.63 12.24 -11.63
N GLY A 352 4.70 11.48 -11.71
CA GLY A 352 5.59 11.30 -10.57
C GLY A 352 6.47 12.53 -10.34
N SER A 353 6.87 12.74 -9.09
CA SER A 353 7.63 13.93 -8.68
C SER A 353 9.14 13.71 -8.77
N TYR A 354 9.87 14.80 -8.60
CA TYR A 354 11.33 14.80 -8.58
C TYR A 354 11.84 14.32 -7.21
N SER A 355 13.06 13.77 -7.22
CA SER A 355 13.79 13.39 -6.02
C SER A 355 14.11 14.62 -5.18
N GLY A 356 14.76 14.40 -4.03
CA GLY A 356 15.43 15.50 -3.34
C GLY A 356 16.55 16.09 -4.20
N ALA A 357 17.09 17.24 -3.78
CA ALA A 357 18.24 17.84 -4.43
C ALA A 357 19.29 18.42 -3.50
N CYS A 358 20.47 18.56 -4.10
CA CYS A 358 21.60 19.28 -3.57
C CYS A 358 21.41 20.78 -3.59
N ASN A 359 22.12 21.44 -2.68
CA ASN A 359 22.42 22.86 -2.79
C ASN A 359 23.75 23.05 -3.54
N ASP A 360 23.86 24.09 -4.37
CA ASP A 360 25.07 24.45 -5.12
C ASP A 360 26.18 24.99 -4.20
N THR A 361 25.83 25.45 -2.99
CA THR A 361 26.78 25.79 -1.94
C THR A 361 27.07 24.60 -1.03
N ALA A 362 28.37 24.30 -0.84
CA ALA A 362 28.84 23.31 0.11
C ALA A 362 28.30 23.56 1.52
N TRP A 363 27.99 22.47 2.26
CA TRP A 363 27.53 22.49 3.65
C TRP A 363 26.09 22.96 3.93
N TYR A 364 25.27 23.21 2.90
CA TYR A 364 23.84 23.53 3.10
C TYR A 364 22.93 22.30 3.06
N PRO A 365 21.81 22.28 3.80
CA PRO A 365 20.94 21.10 3.88
C PRO A 365 20.29 20.75 2.54
N PRO A 366 20.22 19.45 2.19
CA PRO A 366 19.48 19.01 1.01
C PRO A 366 17.98 19.14 1.24
N THR A 367 17.25 19.10 0.14
CA THR A 367 15.78 19.14 0.13
C THR A 367 15.26 17.71 0.16
N GLY A 368 14.14 17.46 0.85
CA GLY A 368 13.38 16.23 0.62
C GLY A 368 12.82 16.20 -0.80
N ALA A 369 12.40 15.01 -1.24
CA ALA A 369 11.74 14.87 -2.54
C ALA A 369 10.37 15.55 -2.55
N GLY A 370 9.88 15.89 -3.75
CA GLY A 370 8.52 16.41 -3.91
C GLY A 370 7.47 15.31 -3.77
N GLY A 371 6.23 15.69 -3.49
CA GLY A 371 5.08 14.79 -3.62
C GLY A 371 4.49 14.82 -5.03
N ALA A 372 3.74 13.79 -5.41
CA ALA A 372 3.21 13.68 -6.77
C ALA A 372 1.84 14.36 -6.94
N SER A 373 1.37 14.50 -8.18
CA SER A 373 0.04 15.01 -8.52
C SER A 373 -0.98 13.87 -8.59
N SER A 374 -2.21 14.15 -8.17
CA SER A 374 -3.38 13.27 -8.30
C SER A 374 -4.15 13.58 -9.58
N TYR A 375 -5.08 12.70 -9.96
CA TYR A 375 -5.95 12.89 -11.11
C TYR A 375 -7.29 12.19 -10.89
N VAL A 376 -8.40 12.83 -11.27
CA VAL A 376 -9.71 12.18 -11.32
C VAL A 376 -10.35 12.58 -12.64
N SER A 377 -10.83 11.61 -13.42
CA SER A 377 -11.45 11.90 -14.70
C SER A 377 -12.68 12.81 -14.53
N GLY A 378 -12.60 14.02 -15.09
CA GLY A 378 -13.61 15.06 -14.98
C GLY A 378 -13.37 16.09 -13.89
N CYS A 379 -12.25 16.04 -13.17
CA CYS A 379 -11.93 17.06 -12.16
C CYS A 379 -11.64 18.43 -12.79
N ASP A 380 -11.96 19.49 -12.05
CA ASP A 380 -11.64 20.85 -12.47
C ASP A 380 -10.12 21.08 -12.44
N GLY A 381 -9.57 21.61 -13.53
CA GLY A 381 -8.13 21.85 -13.69
C GLY A 381 -7.30 20.60 -13.99
N CYS A 382 -7.88 19.40 -13.97
CA CYS A 382 -7.22 18.19 -14.44
C CYS A 382 -6.96 18.27 -15.96
N LYS A 383 -5.88 17.63 -16.41
CA LYS A 383 -5.60 17.44 -17.84
C LYS A 383 -5.43 15.96 -18.12
N ALA A 384 -6.36 15.38 -18.89
CA ALA A 384 -6.31 13.97 -19.22
C ALA A 384 -5.25 13.70 -20.30
N ILE A 385 -4.54 12.58 -20.22
CA ILE A 385 -3.62 12.12 -21.25
C ILE A 385 -4.41 11.74 -22.52
N LYS A 386 -3.88 12.03 -23.70
CA LYS A 386 -4.50 11.63 -24.96
C LYS A 386 -4.27 10.15 -25.22
N GLU A 387 -5.23 9.51 -25.89
CA GLU A 387 -5.16 8.09 -26.28
C GLU A 387 -3.93 7.78 -27.16
N ASN A 388 -3.56 8.71 -28.04
CA ASN A 388 -2.42 8.60 -28.95
C ASN A 388 -1.08 9.02 -28.33
N ALA A 389 -1.05 9.39 -27.04
CA ALA A 389 0.21 9.66 -26.36
C ALA A 389 1.08 8.41 -26.28
N THR A 390 2.39 8.59 -26.34
CA THR A 390 3.40 7.54 -26.18
C THR A 390 4.31 7.88 -25.00
N GLU A 391 5.06 6.90 -24.52
CA GLU A 391 5.97 7.09 -23.38
C GLU A 391 7.01 8.21 -23.64
N ASN A 392 7.47 8.35 -24.89
CA ASN A 392 8.44 9.36 -25.30
C ASN A 392 7.80 10.69 -25.71
N HIS A 393 6.47 10.73 -25.86
CA HIS A 393 5.75 11.93 -26.29
C HIS A 393 4.38 12.01 -25.61
N LEU A 394 4.41 12.48 -24.36
CA LEU A 394 3.21 12.72 -23.58
C LEU A 394 2.46 13.93 -24.15
N THR A 395 1.20 13.73 -24.49
CA THR A 395 0.31 14.81 -24.91
C THR A 395 -0.96 14.76 -24.10
N PHE A 396 -1.43 15.94 -23.70
CA PHE A 396 -2.57 16.09 -22.81
C PHE A 396 -3.71 16.82 -23.50
N ARG A 397 -4.93 16.47 -23.12
CA ARG A 397 -6.17 17.12 -23.49
C ARG A 397 -6.26 18.47 -22.78
N LYS A 398 -7.13 19.34 -23.31
CA LYS A 398 -7.47 20.61 -22.64
C LYS A 398 -8.44 20.40 -21.48
N ASP A 399 -9.23 19.32 -21.54
CA ASP A 399 -10.15 18.90 -20.49
C ASP A 399 -9.54 17.80 -19.61
N GLY A 400 -10.18 17.56 -18.47
CA GLY A 400 -9.80 16.51 -17.51
C GLY A 400 -10.51 15.18 -17.73
N ILE A 401 -11.22 14.98 -18.85
CA ILE A 401 -12.00 13.75 -19.09
C ILE A 401 -11.12 12.74 -19.82
N HIS A 402 -10.97 11.56 -19.21
CA HIS A 402 -10.24 10.43 -19.77
C HIS A 402 -10.75 10.06 -21.17
N TYR A 403 -9.86 9.63 -22.07
CA TYR A 403 -10.20 9.38 -23.48
C TYR A 403 -11.27 8.30 -23.69
N SER A 404 -11.49 7.41 -22.72
CA SER A 404 -12.61 6.45 -22.74
C SER A 404 -13.99 7.09 -22.57
N GLY A 405 -14.06 8.38 -22.22
CA GLY A 405 -15.29 9.09 -21.90
C GLY A 405 -15.83 8.83 -20.48
N MET A 406 -15.20 7.95 -19.70
CA MET A 406 -15.56 7.74 -18.30
C MET A 406 -15.27 8.99 -17.47
N LYS A 407 -16.24 9.44 -16.69
CA LYS A 407 -16.18 10.67 -15.89
C LYS A 407 -16.80 10.43 -14.51
N PHE A 408 -16.22 11.01 -13.48
CA PHE A 408 -16.78 11.02 -12.13
C PHE A 408 -17.65 12.27 -11.88
N SER A 409 -18.65 12.13 -11.03
CA SER A 409 -19.34 13.22 -10.33
C SER A 409 -18.84 13.30 -8.88
N ASP A 410 -19.23 14.37 -8.18
CA ASP A 410 -18.98 14.54 -6.74
C ASP A 410 -17.51 14.35 -6.35
N ILE A 411 -16.63 14.88 -7.21
CA ILE A 411 -15.19 14.68 -7.11
C ILE A 411 -14.66 15.45 -5.90
N VAL A 412 -13.86 14.75 -5.09
CA VAL A 412 -13.12 15.33 -3.97
C VAL A 412 -11.66 14.96 -4.12
N MET A 413 -10.77 15.94 -4.04
CA MET A 413 -9.32 15.76 -4.02
C MET A 413 -8.72 16.54 -2.85
N ILE A 414 -7.94 15.88 -2.01
CA ILE A 414 -7.37 16.46 -0.79
C ILE A 414 -5.87 16.12 -0.74
N ASP A 415 -5.02 17.13 -0.55
CA ASP A 415 -3.58 16.93 -0.42
C ASP A 415 -3.18 16.28 0.92
N GLY A 416 -1.97 15.73 0.96
CA GLY A 416 -1.44 15.01 2.13
C GLY A 416 -1.12 15.89 3.35
N ASP A 417 -1.22 17.22 3.25
CA ASP A 417 -1.06 18.14 4.39
C ASP A 417 -2.41 18.50 5.02
N SER A 418 -3.51 18.06 4.41
CA SER A 418 -4.88 18.43 4.77
C SER A 418 -5.63 17.29 5.46
N LYS A 419 -6.70 17.65 6.20
CA LYS A 419 -7.58 16.65 6.86
C LYS A 419 -8.43 15.91 5.82
N MET A 420 -8.30 14.59 5.80
CA MET A 420 -9.02 13.67 4.92
C MET A 420 -9.68 12.53 5.71
N PRO A 421 -10.64 11.79 5.12
CA PRO A 421 -11.24 10.63 5.79
C PRO A 421 -10.19 9.56 6.13
N ASP A 422 -10.34 8.90 7.27
CA ASP A 422 -9.48 7.79 7.67
C ASP A 422 -9.82 6.51 6.85
N PRO A 423 -8.84 5.85 6.22
CA PRO A 423 -9.06 4.60 5.47
C PRO A 423 -9.71 3.49 6.29
N LYS A 424 -9.37 3.39 7.58
CA LYS A 424 -9.79 2.33 8.51
C LYS A 424 -11.07 2.67 9.26
N ASN A 425 -11.44 3.96 9.34
CA ASN A 425 -12.67 4.40 10.01
C ASN A 425 -13.25 5.67 9.37
N SER A 426 -14.25 5.53 8.52
CA SER A 426 -14.88 6.64 7.78
C SER A 426 -15.48 7.76 8.65
N LYS A 427 -15.69 7.53 9.96
CA LYS A 427 -16.16 8.56 10.91
C LYS A 427 -15.03 9.44 11.46
N LYS A 428 -13.77 9.07 11.23
CA LYS A 428 -12.59 9.81 11.68
C LYS A 428 -11.94 10.55 10.52
N LYS A 429 -11.22 11.62 10.86
CA LYS A 429 -10.35 12.35 9.94
C LYS A 429 -8.90 12.19 10.39
N ILE A 430 -8.01 12.02 9.42
CA ILE A 430 -6.55 12.02 9.57
C ILE A 430 -5.96 13.18 8.76
N THR A 431 -4.75 13.64 9.09
CA THR A 431 -4.02 14.62 8.27
C THR A 431 -3.02 13.88 7.39
N GLY A 432 -3.32 13.80 6.09
CA GLY A 432 -2.58 12.97 5.14
C GLY A 432 -2.72 11.48 5.38
N ASN A 433 -2.56 10.67 4.32
CA ASN A 433 -2.39 9.23 4.54
C ASN A 433 -0.94 8.95 4.95
N ASP A 434 -0.80 8.45 6.17
CA ASP A 434 0.49 8.18 6.83
C ASP A 434 0.75 6.67 6.96
N ASP A 435 0.37 5.92 5.94
CA ASP A 435 0.53 4.46 5.85
C ASP A 435 0.69 4.09 4.37
N ASN A 436 0.62 2.80 4.06
CA ASN A 436 0.40 2.30 2.71
C ASN A 436 -0.87 2.89 2.09
N GLY A 437 -0.94 2.85 0.77
CA GLY A 437 -2.12 3.20 0.01
C GLY A 437 -3.31 2.29 0.34
N TYR A 438 -4.49 2.79 0.01
CA TYR A 438 -5.75 2.10 0.27
C TYR A 438 -6.77 2.46 -0.80
N ALA A 439 -7.66 1.53 -1.13
CA ALA A 439 -8.83 1.83 -1.96
C ALA A 439 -10.11 1.26 -1.36
N ARG A 440 -11.22 1.95 -1.59
CA ARG A 440 -12.56 1.53 -1.21
C ARG A 440 -13.53 1.80 -2.35
N ILE A 441 -14.30 0.78 -2.71
CA ILE A 441 -15.36 0.86 -3.72
C ILE A 441 -16.67 0.50 -3.03
N THR A 442 -17.70 1.34 -3.17
CA THR A 442 -18.99 1.21 -2.50
C THR A 442 -20.11 1.50 -3.49
N LYS A 443 -21.07 0.59 -3.66
CA LYS A 443 -22.29 0.89 -4.42
C LYS A 443 -23.15 1.87 -3.62
N VAL A 444 -23.52 2.99 -4.22
CA VAL A 444 -24.27 4.07 -3.57
C VAL A 444 -25.64 4.35 -4.21
N GLY A 445 -25.89 3.81 -5.40
CA GLY A 445 -27.16 4.00 -6.11
C GLY A 445 -27.35 3.09 -7.31
N TRP A 446 -28.49 3.27 -7.99
CA TRP A 446 -28.91 2.54 -9.20
C TRP A 446 -28.49 3.21 -10.49
#